data_AF-A0A1Z4KV91-F1
#
_entry.id   AF-A0A1Z4KV91-F1
#
_cell.length_a   1.000
_cell.length_b   1.000
_cell.length_c   1.000
_cell.angle_alpha   90.00
_cell.angle_beta   90.00
_cell.angle_gamma   90.00
#
_symmetry.space_group_name_H-M   'P 1'
#
loop_
_entity.id
_entity.type
_entity.pdbx_description
1 polymer ?
#
loop_
_entity_poly.entity_id
_entity_poly.type
_entity_poly.pdbx_seq_one_letter_code
_entity_poly.pdbx_strand_id
1 'polypeptide(L)'
;MKRDIQGKFALKNEDYRLVRSLRLTDSTWVTLGITSECLGLTRADYLEQIIRENALPNTGCPSNTRQNMESLPSNTRYEEEIELLKLEIQNLTQKNVALMERTAITFSQVELELLRDRILLDLKLGKQAPGYKAVQKALNRFIAELTDPNRSVF
;
A
#
# COMPACT_ATOMS: atom_id res chain seq x y z
N MET A 1 -6.21 45.80 12.48
CA MET A 1 -5.04 45.44 13.31
C MET A 1 -4.85 46.55 14.34
N LYS A 2 -5.04 46.29 15.64
CA LYS A 2 -4.84 47.30 16.70
C LYS A 2 -3.34 47.49 16.93
N ARG A 3 -2.89 48.75 16.96
CA ARG A 3 -1.51 49.14 17.30
C ARG A 3 -1.42 49.35 18.82
N ASP A 4 -0.23 49.18 19.37
CA ASP A 4 0.09 49.53 20.76
C ASP A 4 0.15 51.06 20.95
N ILE A 5 0.10 51.54 22.20
CA ILE A 5 0.13 52.95 22.61
C ILE A 5 1.41 53.69 22.18
N GLN A 6 2.46 52.98 21.78
CA GLN A 6 3.69 53.53 21.19
C GLN A 6 3.75 53.43 19.65
N GLY A 7 2.67 53.03 18.99
CA GLY A 7 2.61 52.89 17.53
C GLY A 7 3.37 51.68 16.98
N LYS A 8 3.93 50.82 17.84
CA LYS A 8 4.57 49.56 17.45
C LYS A 8 3.53 48.48 17.18
N PHE A 9 3.87 47.54 16.30
CA PHE A 9 3.05 46.36 16.07
C PHE A 9 3.00 45.54 17.36
N ALA A 10 1.81 45.39 17.94
CA ALA A 10 1.61 44.53 19.10
C ALA A 10 1.99 43.08 18.73
N LEU A 11 2.81 42.45 19.57
CA LEU A 11 3.09 41.02 19.48
C LEU A 11 1.75 40.27 19.55
N LYS A 12 1.48 39.41 18.55
CA LYS A 12 0.20 38.68 18.47
C LYS A 12 0.04 37.63 19.57
N ASN A 13 1.13 37.23 20.24
CA ASN A 13 1.18 36.34 21.39
C ASN A 13 2.44 36.64 22.22
N GLU A 14 2.33 36.57 23.55
CA GLU A 14 3.46 36.69 24.50
C GLU A 14 4.20 35.37 24.75
N ASP A 15 3.72 34.27 24.15
CA ASP A 15 4.31 32.94 24.36
C ASP A 15 5.65 32.81 23.61
N TYR A 16 6.73 32.72 24.38
CA TYR A 16 8.04 32.33 23.86
C TYR A 16 7.97 30.91 23.29
N ARG A 17 7.98 30.78 21.96
CA ARG A 17 8.07 29.48 21.29
C ARG A 17 9.52 29.02 21.24
N LEU A 18 9.77 27.79 21.69
CA LEU A 18 11.07 27.15 21.50
C LEU A 18 11.22 26.76 20.03
N VAL A 19 12.07 27.50 19.31
CA VAL A 19 12.37 27.22 17.89
C VAL A 19 13.59 26.32 17.81
N ARG A 20 13.50 25.25 17.01
CA ARG A 20 14.64 24.40 16.65
C ARG A 20 14.83 24.41 15.13
N SER A 21 16.08 24.44 14.69
CA SER A 21 16.44 24.36 13.28
C SER A 21 16.82 22.93 12.92
N LEU A 22 16.29 22.43 11.81
CA LEU A 22 16.59 21.10 11.28
C LEU A 22 17.12 21.26 9.85
N ARG A 23 18.16 20.49 9.50
CA ARG A 23 18.67 20.41 8.13
C ARG A 23 18.17 19.12 7.50
N LEU A 24 17.53 19.24 6.35
CA LEU A 24 16.95 18.13 5.59
C LEU A 24 17.45 18.18 4.16
N THR A 25 17.45 17.04 3.49
CA THR A 25 17.60 16.98 2.03
C THR A 25 16.30 17.44 1.36
N ASP A 26 16.40 17.90 0.11
CA ASP A 26 15.23 18.34 -0.65
C ASP A 26 14.18 17.23 -0.79
N SER A 27 14.62 15.99 -0.99
CA SER A 27 13.74 14.82 -1.08
C SER A 27 12.96 14.59 0.22
N THR A 28 13.63 14.65 1.37
CA THR A 28 12.97 14.47 2.67
C THR A 28 12.01 15.63 2.98
N TRP A 29 12.36 16.86 2.60
CA TRP A 29 11.48 18.02 2.76
C TRP A 29 10.19 17.90 1.94
N VAL A 30 10.29 17.41 0.70
CA VAL A 30 9.13 17.16 -0.17
C VAL A 30 8.24 16.07 0.42
N THR A 31 8.83 14.92 0.80
CA THR A 31 8.07 13.82 1.40
C THR A 31 7.37 14.26 2.69
N LEU A 32 8.06 15.03 3.55
CA LEU A 32 7.47 15.58 4.77
C LEU A 32 6.23 16.44 4.47
N GLY A 33 6.31 17.26 3.41
CA GLY A 33 5.19 18.06 2.93
C GLY A 33 3.98 17.20 2.55
N ILE A 34 4.20 16.24 1.66
CA ILE A 34 3.15 15.34 1.17
C ILE A 34 2.49 14.59 2.34
N THR A 35 3.28 14.01 3.23
CA THR A 35 2.73 13.24 4.36
C THR A 35 1.95 14.13 5.32
N SER A 36 2.44 15.33 5.63
CA SER A 36 1.71 16.26 6.50
C SER A 36 0.38 16.71 5.88
N GLU A 37 0.36 16.96 4.56
CA GLU A 37 -0.84 17.39 3.84
C GLU A 37 -1.88 16.27 3.75
N CYS A 38 -1.46 15.02 3.53
CA CYS A 38 -2.34 13.85 3.56
C CYS A 38 -3.03 13.66 4.93
N LEU A 39 -2.38 14.08 6.01
CA LEU A 39 -2.90 14.03 7.38
C LEU A 39 -3.65 15.31 7.79
N GLY A 40 -3.72 16.32 6.92
CA GLY A 40 -4.33 17.62 7.24
C GLY A 40 -3.58 18.42 8.30
N LEU A 41 -2.30 18.12 8.52
CA LEU A 41 -1.44 18.77 9.53
C LEU A 41 -0.48 19.76 8.88
N THR A 42 0.00 20.74 9.65
CA THR A 42 1.16 21.52 9.20
C THR A 42 2.42 20.66 9.30
N ARG A 43 3.44 20.95 8.47
CA ARG A 43 4.75 20.29 8.55
C ARG A 43 5.34 20.34 9.97
N ALA A 44 5.10 21.44 10.70
CA ALA A 44 5.58 21.61 12.07
C ALA A 44 4.83 20.71 13.06
N ASP A 45 3.48 20.67 12.99
CA ASP A 45 2.67 19.83 13.88
C ASP A 45 2.94 18.35 13.64
N TYR A 46 3.13 17.96 12.37
CA TYR A 46 3.49 16.59 12.02
C TYR A 46 4.86 16.20 12.60
N LEU A 47 5.85 17.10 12.54
CA LEU A 47 7.15 16.87 13.20
C LEU A 47 7.02 16.79 14.73
N GLU A 48 6.19 17.63 15.34
CA GLU A 48 5.93 17.55 16.78
C GLU A 48 5.25 16.23 17.17
N GLN A 49 4.31 15.75 16.36
CA GLN A 49 3.64 14.48 16.58
C GLN A 49 4.63 13.32 16.52
N ILE A 50 5.46 13.26 15.46
CA ILE A 50 6.52 12.25 15.35
C ILE A 50 7.43 12.26 16.57
N ILE A 51 7.87 13.44 17.02
CA ILE A 51 8.76 13.55 18.18
C ILE A 51 8.05 13.08 19.45
N ARG A 52 6.78 13.43 19.65
CA ARG A 52 6.00 12.99 20.82
C ARG A 52 5.77 11.48 20.84
N GLU A 53 5.44 10.89 19.70
CA GLU A 53 5.22 9.44 19.57
C GLU A 53 6.51 8.63 19.81
N ASN A 54 7.66 9.15 19.35
CA ASN A 54 8.96 8.53 19.58
C ASN A 54 9.52 8.81 20.99
N ALA A 55 8.96 9.78 21.72
CA ALA A 55 9.40 10.17 23.06
C ALA A 55 8.68 9.40 24.19
N LEU A 56 8.67 8.06 24.15
CA LEU A 56 8.46 7.26 25.36
C LEU A 56 9.63 7.45 26.35
N PRO A 57 9.42 7.28 27.67
CA PRO A 57 10.14 8.00 28.69
C PRO A 57 11.54 7.40 28.90
N ASN A 58 12.56 8.03 28.32
CA ASN A 58 13.85 8.06 28.98
C ASN A 58 14.26 9.52 29.18
N THR A 59 14.06 9.94 30.42
CA THR A 59 14.50 11.17 31.06
C THR A 59 15.93 11.55 30.67
N GLY A 60 16.12 12.81 30.23
CA GLY A 60 17.37 13.54 30.48
C GLY A 60 17.94 14.35 29.32
N CYS A 61 17.55 15.63 29.27
CA CYS A 61 18.35 16.80 28.86
C CYS A 61 19.03 16.89 27.47
N PRO A 62 18.88 18.02 26.75
CA PRO A 62 19.74 18.34 25.61
C PRO A 62 21.01 19.04 26.12
N SER A 63 22.11 18.29 26.28
CA SER A 63 23.43 18.88 26.48
C SER A 63 24.30 18.68 25.24
N ASN A 64 24.83 19.79 24.74
CA ASN A 64 25.69 19.87 23.58
C ASN A 64 27.11 19.42 23.98
N THR A 65 27.29 18.14 24.26
CA THR A 65 28.62 17.57 24.46
C THR A 65 28.72 16.33 23.60
N ARG A 66 29.70 16.32 22.70
CA ARG A 66 30.20 15.11 22.04
C ARG A 66 30.53 14.08 23.13
N GLN A 67 29.59 13.22 23.49
CA GLN A 67 29.88 11.95 24.12
C GLN A 67 29.90 10.90 23.01
N ASN A 68 31.12 10.70 22.54
CA ASN A 68 31.54 9.49 21.90
C ASN A 68 31.32 8.34 22.90
N MET A 69 30.76 7.23 22.41
CA MET A 69 30.50 5.95 23.10
C MET A 69 29.22 5.86 23.95
N GLU A 70 28.09 5.50 23.32
CA GLU A 70 27.15 4.56 23.93
C GLU A 70 26.31 3.82 22.87
N SER A 71 26.56 2.51 22.79
CA SER A 71 25.96 1.45 21.96
C SER A 71 25.65 1.79 20.50
N LEU A 72 26.43 1.20 19.58
CA LEU A 72 25.92 0.88 18.25
C LEU A 72 24.52 0.22 18.42
N PRO A 73 23.54 0.51 17.55
CA PRO A 73 22.29 -0.24 17.57
C PRO A 73 22.67 -1.71 17.42
N SER A 74 22.38 -2.49 18.46
CA SER A 74 22.62 -3.92 18.46
C SER A 74 21.79 -4.49 17.31
N ASN A 75 22.48 -4.85 16.24
CA ASN A 75 21.97 -5.46 15.02
C ASN A 75 21.07 -6.67 15.31
N THR A 76 21.22 -7.32 16.46
CA THR A 76 20.36 -8.39 16.96
C THR A 76 18.89 -8.00 17.18
N ARG A 77 18.58 -6.77 17.62
CA ARG A 77 17.17 -6.38 17.88
C ARG A 77 16.36 -6.26 16.58
N TYR A 78 16.99 -5.75 15.53
CA TYR A 78 16.36 -5.65 14.22
C TYR A 78 16.34 -6.99 13.49
N GLU A 79 17.31 -7.89 13.76
CA GLU A 79 17.34 -9.23 13.17
C GLU A 79 16.12 -10.06 13.60
N GLU A 80 15.76 -10.04 14.89
CA GLU A 80 14.58 -10.74 15.42
C GLU A 80 13.27 -10.21 14.81
N GLU A 81 13.12 -8.89 14.71
CA GLU A 81 11.96 -8.26 14.06
C GLU A 81 11.89 -8.60 12.56
N ILE A 82 13.04 -8.66 11.88
CA ILE A 82 13.14 -9.07 10.47
C ILE A 82 12.73 -10.55 10.32
N GLU A 83 13.14 -11.43 11.23
CA GLU A 83 12.75 -12.84 11.21
C GLU A 83 11.24 -13.02 11.41
N LEU A 84 10.65 -12.29 12.37
CA LEU A 84 9.20 -12.31 12.60
C LEU A 84 8.42 -11.79 11.39
N LEU A 85 8.88 -10.71 10.76
CA LEU A 85 8.26 -10.16 9.56
C LEU A 85 8.36 -11.12 8.36
N LYS A 86 9.50 -11.81 8.20
CA LYS A 86 9.66 -12.85 7.17
C LYS A 86 8.69 -14.00 7.40
N LEU A 87 8.52 -14.44 8.65
CA LEU A 87 7.58 -15.49 9.02
C LEU A 87 6.13 -15.08 8.69
N GLU A 88 5.75 -13.84 9.00
CA GLU A 88 4.40 -13.33 8.73
C GLU A 88 4.14 -13.20 7.22
N ILE A 89 5.10 -12.69 6.45
CA ILE A 89 4.99 -12.64 4.98
C ILE A 89 4.83 -14.05 4.39
N GLN A 90 5.58 -15.02 4.91
CA GLN A 90 5.45 -16.41 4.47
C GLN A 90 4.05 -16.97 4.78
N ASN A 91 3.53 -16.71 5.98
CA ASN A 91 2.20 -17.13 6.40
C ASN A 91 1.09 -16.52 5.53
N LEU A 92 1.16 -15.20 5.30
CA LEU A 92 0.23 -14.48 4.42
C LEU A 92 0.30 -14.98 2.98
N THR A 93 1.49 -15.26 2.47
CA THR A 93 1.67 -15.84 1.13
C THR A 93 0.99 -17.20 1.03
N GLN A 94 1.18 -18.07 2.02
CA GLN A 94 0.54 -19.38 2.05
C GLN A 94 -0.99 -19.28 2.16
N LYS A 95 -1.51 -18.37 2.99
CA LYS A 95 -2.95 -18.09 3.10
C LYS A 95 -3.53 -17.61 1.77
N ASN A 96 -2.83 -16.72 1.07
CA ASN A 96 -3.26 -16.21 -0.23
C ASN A 96 -3.30 -17.33 -1.28
N VAL A 97 -2.32 -18.21 -1.32
CA VAL A 97 -2.33 -19.40 -2.21
C VAL A 97 -3.52 -20.30 -1.89
N ALA A 98 -3.77 -20.61 -0.62
CA ALA A 98 -4.91 -21.45 -0.22
C ALA A 98 -6.28 -20.80 -0.53
N LEU A 99 -6.37 -19.47 -0.42
CA LEU A 99 -7.57 -18.74 -0.82
C LEU A 99 -7.76 -18.78 -2.34
N MET A 100 -6.69 -18.60 -3.11
CA MET A 100 -6.73 -18.75 -4.57
C MET A 100 -7.21 -20.15 -4.98
N GLU A 101 -6.65 -21.20 -4.37
CA GLU A 101 -7.08 -22.60 -4.61
C GLU A 101 -8.54 -22.84 -4.26
N ARG A 102 -9.04 -22.27 -3.16
CA ARG A 102 -10.46 -22.39 -2.75
C ARG A 102 -11.42 -21.64 -3.69
N THR A 103 -10.97 -20.53 -4.28
CA THR A 103 -11.79 -19.72 -5.20
C THR A 103 -11.67 -20.14 -6.66
N ALA A 104 -10.70 -21.00 -7.00
CA ALA A 104 -10.51 -21.51 -8.34
C ALA A 104 -11.63 -22.53 -8.67
N ILE A 105 -12.65 -22.07 -9.38
CA ILE A 105 -13.62 -22.98 -10.00
C ILE A 105 -12.96 -23.53 -11.27
N THR A 106 -12.30 -24.68 -11.14
CA THR A 106 -11.72 -25.40 -12.26
C THR A 106 -12.83 -26.18 -12.96
N PHE A 107 -13.29 -25.70 -14.11
CA PHE A 107 -14.13 -26.50 -14.99
C PHE A 107 -13.25 -27.47 -15.77
N SER A 108 -13.65 -28.72 -15.87
CA SER A 108 -13.01 -29.63 -16.81
C SER A 108 -13.36 -29.23 -18.25
N GLN A 109 -12.42 -29.45 -19.17
CA GLN A 109 -12.63 -29.24 -20.61
C GLN A 109 -13.92 -29.92 -21.10
N VAL A 110 -14.20 -31.12 -20.59
CA VAL A 110 -15.37 -31.94 -20.96
C VAL A 110 -16.68 -31.27 -20.52
N GLU A 111 -16.74 -30.68 -19.32
CA GLU A 111 -17.93 -29.98 -18.84
C GLU A 111 -18.24 -28.73 -19.66
N LEU A 112 -17.19 -27.97 -20.04
CA LEU A 112 -17.33 -26.79 -20.87
C LEU A 112 -17.83 -27.13 -22.29
N GLU A 113 -17.34 -28.22 -22.87
CA GLU A 113 -17.78 -28.71 -24.18
C GLU A 113 -19.24 -29.18 -24.15
N LEU A 114 -19.66 -29.89 -23.10
CA LEU A 114 -21.05 -30.27 -22.90
C LEU A 114 -21.97 -29.05 -22.78
N LEU A 115 -21.53 -28.01 -22.05
CA LEU A 115 -22.29 -26.78 -21.91
C LEU A 115 -22.41 -26.03 -23.25
N ARG A 116 -21.33 -25.98 -24.05
CA ARG A 116 -21.37 -25.42 -25.41
C ARG A 116 -22.42 -26.13 -26.25
N ASP A 117 -22.41 -27.46 -26.26
CA ASP A 117 -23.33 -28.24 -27.10
C ASP A 117 -24.78 -28.05 -26.68
N ARG A 118 -25.04 -27.93 -25.38
CA ARG A 118 -26.36 -27.55 -24.85
C ARG A 118 -26.81 -26.17 -25.33
N ILE A 119 -25.95 -25.16 -25.23
CA ILE A 119 -26.25 -23.79 -25.70
C ILE A 119 -26.53 -23.79 -27.21
N LEU A 120 -25.75 -24.53 -27.99
CA LEU A 120 -25.94 -24.65 -29.43
C LEU A 120 -27.26 -25.33 -29.80
N LEU A 121 -27.73 -26.29 -28.99
CA LEU A 121 -29.06 -26.90 -29.13
C LEU A 121 -30.18 -25.91 -28.79
N ASP A 122 -30.04 -25.14 -27.72
CA ASP A 122 -31.04 -24.18 -27.25
C ASP A 122 -31.28 -23.03 -28.24
N LEU A 123 -30.25 -22.68 -29.02
CA LEU A 123 -30.34 -21.69 -30.10
C LEU A 123 -31.27 -22.12 -31.25
N LYS A 124 -31.56 -23.43 -31.37
CA LYS A 124 -32.43 -24.01 -32.43
C LYS A 124 -32.04 -23.59 -33.86
N LEU A 125 -30.78 -23.24 -34.08
CA LEU A 125 -30.26 -22.88 -35.38
C LEU A 125 -29.82 -24.14 -36.14
N GLY A 126 -30.04 -24.17 -37.45
CA GLY A 126 -29.47 -25.22 -38.30
C GLY A 126 -27.94 -25.15 -38.28
N LYS A 127 -27.25 -26.30 -38.31
CA LYS A 127 -25.77 -26.38 -38.24
C LYS A 127 -25.04 -25.59 -39.34
N GLN A 128 -25.72 -25.29 -40.44
CA GLN A 128 -25.19 -24.49 -41.55
C GLN A 128 -25.52 -23.00 -41.47
N ALA A 129 -26.37 -22.59 -40.53
CA ALA A 129 -26.72 -21.20 -40.34
C ALA A 129 -25.46 -20.39 -39.97
N PRO A 130 -25.28 -19.19 -40.53
CA PRO A 130 -24.12 -18.35 -40.22
C PRO A 130 -24.05 -18.00 -38.72
N GLY A 131 -25.20 -17.77 -38.07
CA GLY A 131 -25.29 -17.53 -36.64
C GLY A 131 -24.82 -18.72 -35.79
N TYR A 132 -25.15 -19.95 -36.19
CA TYR A 132 -24.70 -21.15 -35.48
C TYR A 132 -23.17 -21.24 -35.48
N LYS A 133 -22.54 -21.06 -36.64
CA LYS A 133 -21.09 -21.12 -36.80
C LYS A 133 -20.37 -20.01 -36.05
N ALA A 134 -20.96 -18.80 -36.04
CA ALA A 134 -20.41 -17.67 -35.30
C ALA A 134 -20.40 -17.95 -33.78
N VAL A 135 -21.50 -18.43 -33.23
CA VAL A 135 -21.58 -18.78 -31.80
C VAL A 135 -20.67 -19.95 -31.46
N GLN A 136 -20.67 -21.01 -32.28
CA GLN A 136 -19.78 -22.15 -32.08
C GLN A 136 -18.30 -21.73 -32.04
N LYS A 137 -17.88 -20.84 -32.95
CA LYS A 137 -16.51 -20.30 -32.97
C LYS A 137 -16.21 -19.47 -31.73
N ALA A 138 -17.14 -18.61 -31.31
CA ALA A 138 -16.98 -17.78 -30.12
C ALA A 138 -16.86 -18.62 -28.84
N LEU A 139 -17.73 -19.64 -28.69
CA LEU A 139 -17.69 -20.56 -27.54
C LEU A 139 -16.41 -21.40 -27.53
N ASN A 140 -15.98 -21.93 -28.67
CA ASN A 140 -14.71 -22.67 -28.74
C ASN A 140 -13.51 -21.79 -28.35
N ARG A 141 -13.50 -20.51 -28.75
CA ARG A 141 -12.47 -19.56 -28.33
C ARG A 141 -12.52 -19.31 -26.81
N PHE A 142 -13.71 -19.09 -26.26
CA PHE A 142 -13.90 -18.89 -24.83
C PHE A 142 -13.40 -20.08 -24.01
N ILE A 143 -13.72 -21.31 -24.43
CA ILE A 143 -13.22 -22.53 -23.79
C ILE A 143 -11.69 -22.60 -23.85
N ALA A 144 -11.08 -22.30 -25.00
CA ALA A 144 -9.63 -22.27 -25.13
C ALA A 144 -8.96 -21.25 -24.20
N GLU A 145 -9.57 -20.07 -23.99
CA GLU A 145 -9.06 -19.04 -23.07
C GLU A 145 -9.16 -19.47 -21.60
N LEU A 146 -10.16 -20.28 -21.24
CA LEU A 146 -10.30 -20.81 -19.88
C LEU A 146 -9.37 -21.99 -19.60
N THR A 147 -9.12 -22.85 -20.59
CA THR A 147 -8.31 -24.07 -20.41
C THR A 147 -6.81 -23.79 -20.56
N ASP A 148 -6.42 -22.83 -21.40
CA ASP A 148 -5.03 -22.41 -21.60
C ASP A 148 -4.83 -20.91 -21.28
N PRO A 149 -4.90 -20.48 -20.00
CA PRO A 149 -4.78 -19.07 -19.62
C PRO A 149 -3.42 -18.43 -20.02
N ASN A 150 -2.40 -19.25 -20.31
CA ASN A 150 -1.08 -18.79 -20.72
C ASN A 150 -0.92 -18.56 -22.24
N ARG A 151 -1.95 -18.83 -23.06
CA ARG A 151 -1.86 -18.68 -24.52
C ARG A 151 -2.19 -17.27 -25.02
N SER A 152 -2.74 -16.39 -24.17
CA SER A 152 -3.11 -15.01 -24.55
C SER A 152 -2.00 -13.97 -24.34
N VAL A 153 -0.78 -14.40 -23.99
CA VAL A 153 0.37 -13.52 -23.80
C VAL A 153 1.39 -13.74 -24.90
N PHE A 154 1.03 -13.49 -26.18
CA PHE A 154 1.94 -13.17 -27.28
C PHE A 154 1.16 -12.52 -28.44
#